data_AF-A0A7Y5NS95-F1
#
_entry.id   AF-A0A7Y5NS95-F1
#
_cell.length_a   1.000
_cell.length_b   1.000
_cell.length_c   1.000
_cell.angle_alpha   90.00
_cell.angle_beta   90.00
_cell.angle_gamma   90.00
#
_symmetry.space_group_name_H-M   'P 1'
#
loop_
_entity.id
_entity.type
_entity.pdbx_description
1 polymer ?
#
loop_
_entity_poly.entity_id
_entity_poly.type
_entity_poly.pdbx_seq_one_letter_code
_entity_poly.pdbx_strand_id
1 'polypeptide(L)'
;MHGFVQLPCPKCSTTTWITPQVGYGICPACHTEVRAGGAPAGAGVPMPGPVNAPAGPAAPPMAMPMAMASRPGGHRLRAALMIGAVVVIGAGSVAFMTLKNKYLGTGKKDTASYVSLGLNADRPDGDAMITSVADRATKWKKDAYFWSVNYQAVRSDGTVDVEKGAEVQYISPSRVVKKSKKDREDSIRKFAYSQNGADYSKQWDAINEWKNVEKPEAPECTIKDLTGKLQKDGLTGDKTVRISFDPQFDWKSEQLWHVIGTDPQIDARYSMKTCEKVE
;
A
#
# COMPACT_ATOMS: atom_id res chain seq x y z
N MET A 1 17.39 2.68 -23.07
CA MET A 1 16.86 2.12 -21.80
C MET A 1 17.35 3.00 -20.67
N HIS A 2 16.49 3.79 -20.03
CA HIS A 2 16.89 4.60 -18.88
C HIS A 2 16.59 3.80 -17.61
N GLY A 3 17.59 3.11 -17.06
CA GLY A 3 17.46 2.33 -15.83
C GLY A 3 17.27 3.24 -14.61
N PHE A 4 16.54 2.79 -13.60
CA PHE A 4 16.45 3.50 -12.32
C PHE A 4 17.77 3.36 -11.55
N VAL A 5 18.17 4.39 -10.80
CA VAL A 5 19.31 4.34 -9.88
C VAL A 5 18.79 4.18 -8.47
N GLN A 6 19.31 3.19 -7.75
CA GLN A 6 19.03 3.00 -6.33
C GLN A 6 20.02 3.84 -5.51
N LEU A 7 19.52 4.76 -4.68
CA LEU A 7 20.33 5.48 -3.70
C LEU A 7 19.74 5.33 -2.29
N PRO A 8 20.56 5.13 -1.26
CA PRO A 8 20.09 5.14 0.12
C PRO A 8 19.63 6.55 0.51
N CYS A 9 18.49 6.67 1.19
CA CYS A 9 18.04 7.94 1.74
C CYS A 9 19.04 8.43 2.80
N PRO A 10 19.50 9.70 2.75
CA PRO A 10 20.48 10.21 3.72
C PRO A 10 19.92 10.32 5.14
N LYS A 11 18.60 10.29 5.32
CA LYS A 11 17.95 10.47 6.62
C LYS A 11 17.66 9.16 7.36
N CYS A 12 17.31 8.10 6.64
CA CYS A 12 16.87 6.83 7.23
C CYS A 12 17.45 5.59 6.55
N SER A 13 18.40 5.76 5.63
CA SER A 13 19.07 4.69 4.88
C SER A 13 18.18 3.81 4.00
N THR A 14 16.87 4.08 3.94
CA THR A 14 15.93 3.35 3.07
C THR A 14 16.26 3.58 1.60
N THR A 15 16.39 2.49 0.84
CA THR A 15 16.64 2.52 -0.60
C THR A 15 15.55 3.31 -1.33
N THR A 16 15.95 4.31 -2.09
CA THR A 16 15.09 5.17 -2.90
C THR A 16 15.44 4.96 -4.36
N TRP A 17 14.42 4.80 -5.20
CA TRP A 17 14.58 4.63 -6.63
C TRP A 17 14.44 5.98 -7.33
N ILE A 18 15.45 6.35 -8.10
CA ILE A 18 15.51 7.63 -8.80
C ILE A 18 15.48 7.38 -10.30
N THR A 19 14.58 8.07 -11.00
CA THR A 19 14.60 8.14 -12.45
C THR A 19 15.73 9.09 -12.88
N PRO A 20 16.70 8.64 -13.72
CA PRO A 20 17.81 9.49 -14.16
C PRO A 20 17.34 10.76 -14.89
N GLN A 21 16.15 10.71 -15.49
CA GLN A 21 15.53 11.82 -16.20
C GLN A 21 15.15 12.98 -15.29
N VAL A 22 14.80 12.70 -14.03
CA VAL A 22 14.32 13.69 -13.07
C VAL A 22 15.44 14.11 -12.10
N GLY A 23 16.44 13.25 -11.88
CA GLY A 23 17.61 13.53 -11.05
C GLY A 23 17.33 13.54 -9.54
N TYR A 24 16.09 13.28 -9.12
CA TYR A 24 15.71 13.12 -7.72
C TYR A 24 14.57 12.11 -7.52
N GLY A 25 14.45 11.57 -6.32
CA GLY A 25 13.38 10.68 -5.88
C GLY A 25 12.98 10.98 -4.44
N ILE A 26 11.77 10.54 -4.03
CA ILE A 26 11.27 10.75 -2.67
C ILE A 26 11.40 9.44 -1.89
N CYS A 27 12.06 9.49 -0.73
CA CYS A 27 12.20 8.32 0.13
C CYS A 27 10.82 7.86 0.62
N PRO A 28 10.45 6.57 0.45
CA PRO A 28 9.13 6.08 0.83
C PRO A 28 8.91 6.02 2.34
N ALA A 29 9.98 5.98 3.15
CA ALA A 29 9.89 5.88 4.60
C ALA A 29 9.73 7.25 5.30
N CYS A 30 10.42 8.29 4.82
CA CYS A 30 10.50 9.58 5.52
C CYS A 30 10.21 10.79 4.64
N HIS A 31 9.78 10.57 3.38
CA HIS A 31 9.45 11.61 2.40
C HIS A 31 10.56 12.64 2.14
N THR A 32 11.82 12.28 2.44
CA THR A 32 12.98 13.13 2.16
C THR A 32 13.38 12.98 0.70
N GLU A 33 13.67 14.09 0.03
CA GLU A 33 14.21 14.12 -1.33
C GLU A 33 15.63 13.54 -1.36
N VAL A 34 15.88 12.63 -2.29
CA VAL A 34 17.17 11.98 -2.55
C VAL A 34 17.57 12.32 -3.97
N ARG A 35 18.71 12.99 -4.15
CA ARG A 35 19.20 13.43 -5.47
C ARG A 35 20.25 12.48 -6.03
N ALA A 36 20.13 12.17 -7.33
CA ALA A 36 21.13 11.43 -8.08
C ALA A 36 22.16 12.41 -8.65
N GLY A 37 23.29 12.55 -7.96
CA GLY A 37 24.42 13.37 -8.41
C GLY A 37 24.71 14.54 -7.48
N GLY A 38 25.75 14.38 -6.67
CA GLY A 38 26.30 15.44 -5.83
C GLY A 38 27.37 14.90 -4.90
N ALA A 39 28.63 15.01 -5.32
CA ALA A 39 29.78 15.01 -4.41
C ALA A 39 29.53 15.98 -3.23
N PRO A 40 30.18 15.79 -2.06
CA PRO A 40 29.92 16.64 -0.90
C PRO A 40 30.37 18.07 -1.18
N ALA A 41 29.42 18.93 -1.58
CA ALA A 41 29.64 20.37 -1.68
C ALA A 41 29.54 20.96 -0.28
N GLY A 42 30.72 21.19 0.32
CA GLY A 42 30.86 22.06 1.46
C GLY A 42 30.50 23.52 1.13
N ALA A 43 30.32 24.29 2.20
CA ALA A 43 30.44 25.74 2.28
C ALA A 43 29.64 26.60 1.27
N GLY A 44 28.46 27.04 1.72
CA GLY A 44 28.10 28.46 1.78
C GLY A 44 27.94 29.26 0.48
N VAL A 45 26.69 29.59 0.14
CA VAL A 45 26.34 30.88 -0.47
C VAL A 45 24.92 31.27 -0.01
N PRO A 46 24.66 32.49 0.50
CA PRO A 46 23.33 32.91 0.91
C PRO A 46 22.48 33.28 -0.31
N MET A 47 21.26 32.75 -0.37
CA MET A 47 20.25 33.11 -1.38
C MET A 47 19.55 34.44 -1.01
N PRO A 48 19.15 35.28 -1.99
CA PRO A 48 18.43 36.53 -1.75
C PRO A 48 16.98 36.25 -1.33
N GLY A 49 16.49 37.06 -0.38
CA GLY A 49 15.22 36.84 0.31
C GLY A 49 13.95 37.03 -0.55
N PRO A 50 12.80 36.57 -0.04
CA PRO A 50 11.51 36.82 -0.67
C PRO A 50 10.96 38.22 -0.35
N VAL A 51 10.35 38.79 -1.36
CA VAL A 51 9.67 40.09 -1.41
C VAL A 51 8.36 40.02 -0.61
N ASN A 52 8.15 41.00 0.27
CA ASN A 52 6.92 41.22 1.03
C ASN A 52 5.72 41.46 0.10
N ALA A 53 4.59 40.79 0.38
CA ALA A 53 3.27 41.12 -0.16
C ALA A 53 2.30 41.47 0.97
N PRO A 54 1.28 42.32 0.73
CA PRO A 54 0.60 43.10 1.76
C PRO A 54 -0.47 42.31 2.52
N ALA A 55 -0.63 42.68 3.80
CA ALA A 55 -1.64 42.19 4.71
C ALA A 55 -3.07 42.49 4.22
N GLY A 56 -3.90 41.44 4.14
CA GLY A 56 -5.35 41.53 4.00
C GLY A 56 -6.05 41.43 5.36
N PRO A 57 -7.23 42.06 5.53
CA PRO A 57 -7.86 42.27 6.83
C PRO A 57 -8.46 41.00 7.45
N ALA A 58 -8.32 40.91 8.77
CA ALA A 58 -8.83 39.86 9.64
C ALA A 58 -10.38 39.86 9.70
N ALA A 59 -10.97 38.68 9.55
CA ALA A 59 -12.39 38.44 9.84
C ALA A 59 -12.57 37.97 11.29
N PRO A 60 -13.65 38.38 11.98
CA PRO A 60 -13.88 38.10 13.40
C PRO A 60 -14.34 36.67 13.70
N PRO A 61 -14.12 36.15 14.93
CA PRO A 61 -14.56 34.83 15.33
C PRO A 61 -16.07 34.80 15.61
N MET A 62 -16.80 33.95 14.89
CA MET A 62 -18.19 33.62 15.20
C MET A 62 -18.23 32.60 16.33
N ALA A 63 -18.65 33.07 17.50
CA ALA A 63 -19.05 32.25 18.64
C ALA A 63 -20.33 31.47 18.31
N MET A 64 -20.35 30.17 18.65
CA MET A 64 -21.58 29.38 18.66
C MET A 64 -21.87 28.93 20.10
N PRO A 65 -23.11 29.07 20.58
CA PRO A 65 -23.47 28.86 21.98
C PRO A 65 -23.63 27.38 22.32
N MET A 66 -23.18 27.03 23.53
CA MET A 66 -23.64 25.85 24.23
C MET A 66 -25.14 25.95 24.51
N ALA A 67 -25.87 24.87 24.23
CA ALA A 67 -27.17 24.62 24.84
C ALA A 67 -27.12 23.25 25.52
N MET A 68 -27.05 23.29 26.85
CA MET A 68 -27.42 22.19 27.71
C MET A 68 -28.92 21.89 27.54
N ALA A 69 -29.26 20.60 27.45
CA ALA A 69 -30.57 20.12 27.85
C ALA A 69 -30.40 18.76 28.54
N SER A 70 -30.23 18.84 29.85
CA SER A 70 -30.44 17.76 30.80
C SER A 70 -31.91 17.32 30.81
N ARG A 71 -32.16 16.01 30.85
CA ARG A 71 -33.29 15.45 31.61
C ARG A 71 -33.00 14.02 32.12
N PRO A 72 -33.61 13.63 33.26
CA PRO A 72 -33.10 12.59 34.17
C PRO A 72 -33.94 11.30 34.18
N GLY A 73 -33.37 10.26 34.81
CA GLY A 73 -34.07 9.09 35.36
C GLY A 73 -34.12 7.90 34.38
N GLY A 74 -33.84 6.65 34.77
CA GLY A 74 -33.61 6.08 36.09
C GLY A 74 -33.19 4.60 35.93
N HIS A 75 -32.62 4.08 37.01
CA HIS A 75 -31.99 2.77 37.18
C HIS A 75 -32.75 1.55 36.62
N ARG A 76 -31.99 0.53 36.18
CA ARG A 76 -31.99 -0.79 36.85
C ARG A 76 -30.73 -1.61 36.53
N LEU A 77 -30.07 -1.99 37.63
CA LEU A 77 -29.00 -2.98 37.80
C LEU A 77 -29.35 -4.35 37.19
N ARG A 78 -28.32 -5.06 36.70
CA ARG A 78 -27.83 -6.40 37.14
C ARG A 78 -26.77 -6.85 36.12
N ALA A 79 -25.48 -6.74 36.41
CA ALA A 79 -24.66 -7.63 37.23
C ALA A 79 -24.63 -9.09 36.75
N ALA A 80 -23.39 -9.59 36.59
CA ALA A 80 -22.92 -10.97 36.46
C ALA A 80 -22.82 -11.57 35.04
N LEU A 81 -21.61 -11.58 34.48
CA LEU A 81 -20.68 -12.72 34.59
C LEU A 81 -19.31 -12.27 34.06
N MET A 82 -18.33 -12.06 34.94
CA MET A 82 -17.29 -13.03 35.32
C MET A 82 -16.16 -13.20 34.29
N ILE A 83 -15.05 -12.53 34.62
CA ILE A 83 -13.71 -13.12 34.79
C ILE A 83 -13.14 -13.86 33.57
N GLY A 84 -12.21 -13.15 32.93
CA GLY A 84 -11.12 -13.70 32.15
C GLY A 84 -9.98 -12.70 32.06
N ALA A 85 -9.70 -11.97 33.15
CA ALA A 85 -8.56 -11.06 33.21
C ALA A 85 -7.28 -11.88 33.36
N VAL A 86 -6.75 -12.33 32.22
CA VAL A 86 -5.39 -12.85 32.12
C VAL A 86 -4.45 -11.64 32.20
N VAL A 87 -3.99 -11.34 33.41
CA VAL A 87 -2.88 -10.44 33.68
C VAL A 87 -1.60 -11.17 33.24
N VAL A 88 -1.19 -10.96 32.00
CA VAL A 88 0.15 -11.35 31.52
C VAL A 88 1.10 -10.20 31.81
N ILE A 89 1.94 -10.44 32.81
CA ILE A 89 2.96 -9.54 33.32
C ILE A 89 3.99 -9.22 32.21
N GLY A 90 4.10 -7.93 31.87
CA GLY A 90 5.29 -7.26 31.34
C GLY A 90 5.76 -7.57 29.91
N ALA A 91 5.97 -8.84 29.55
CA ALA A 91 6.62 -9.23 28.29
C ALA A 91 5.68 -9.94 27.30
N GLY A 92 4.66 -10.63 27.79
CA GLY A 92 3.68 -11.32 26.92
C GLY A 92 2.55 -10.41 26.43
N SER A 93 2.42 -9.17 26.93
CA SER A 93 1.39 -8.22 26.50
C SER A 93 1.61 -7.77 25.04
N VAL A 94 2.87 -7.57 24.62
CA VAL A 94 3.18 -7.20 23.23
C VAL A 94 2.93 -8.37 22.29
N ALA A 95 3.42 -9.57 22.61
CA ALA A 95 3.17 -10.76 21.80
C ALA A 95 1.68 -11.11 21.72
N PHE A 96 0.95 -10.99 22.82
CA PHE A 96 -0.51 -11.18 22.86
C PHE A 96 -1.26 -10.11 22.06
N MET A 97 -0.85 -8.84 22.13
CA MET A 97 -1.45 -7.78 21.32
C MET A 97 -1.16 -7.97 19.82
N THR A 98 0.05 -8.36 19.43
CA THR A 98 0.38 -8.66 18.03
C THR A 98 -0.41 -9.85 17.52
N LEU A 99 -0.50 -10.94 18.29
CA LEU A 99 -1.31 -12.11 17.95
C LEU A 99 -2.79 -11.71 17.82
N LYS A 100 -3.35 -11.01 18.82
CA LYS A 100 -4.72 -10.53 18.79
C LYS A 100 -4.99 -9.64 17.57
N ASN A 101 -4.11 -8.70 17.26
CA ASN A 101 -4.28 -7.81 16.11
C ASN A 101 -4.22 -8.58 14.79
N LYS A 102 -3.29 -9.52 14.68
CA LYS A 102 -3.09 -10.38 13.51
C LYS A 102 -4.31 -11.24 13.19
N TYR A 103 -4.94 -11.84 14.20
CA TYR A 103 -6.09 -12.74 14.01
C TYR A 103 -7.45 -12.03 14.18
N LEU A 104 -7.63 -11.19 15.19
CA LEU A 104 -8.91 -10.56 15.55
C LEU A 104 -9.03 -9.10 15.10
N GLY A 105 -7.94 -8.51 14.63
CA GLY A 105 -7.91 -7.15 14.11
C GLY A 105 -7.64 -6.12 15.20
N THR A 106 -7.24 -4.92 14.77
CA THR A 106 -6.92 -3.82 15.69
C THR A 106 -8.16 -3.10 16.22
N GLY A 107 -9.35 -3.46 15.74
CA GLY A 107 -10.61 -2.75 16.02
C GLY A 107 -10.71 -1.37 15.35
N LYS A 108 -9.72 -0.97 14.56
CA LYS A 108 -9.75 0.28 13.78
C LYS A 108 -10.66 0.10 12.56
N LYS A 109 -11.46 1.14 12.29
CA LYS A 109 -12.47 1.21 11.21
C LYS A 109 -11.94 0.82 9.82
N ASP A 110 -10.66 1.11 9.57
CA ASP A 110 -10.03 0.93 8.26
C ASP A 110 -8.90 -0.11 8.26
N THR A 111 -9.05 -1.13 9.13
CA THR A 111 -8.14 -2.28 9.17
C THR A 111 -8.93 -3.59 9.13
N ALA A 112 -8.37 -4.61 8.50
CA ALA A 112 -8.93 -5.96 8.49
C ALA A 112 -7.87 -6.97 8.91
N SER A 113 -8.22 -7.87 9.85
CA SER A 113 -7.34 -8.98 10.20
C SER A 113 -7.29 -10.01 9.08
N TYR A 114 -6.23 -10.82 9.07
CA TYR A 114 -6.10 -11.92 8.13
C TYR A 114 -7.28 -12.90 8.22
N VAL A 115 -7.74 -13.24 9.43
CA VAL A 115 -8.92 -14.11 9.60
C VAL A 115 -10.18 -13.50 8.99
N SER A 116 -10.41 -12.19 9.19
CA SER A 116 -11.57 -11.51 8.59
C SER A 116 -11.50 -11.40 7.05
N LEU A 117 -10.31 -11.62 6.50
CA LEU A 117 -10.02 -11.66 5.07
C LEU A 117 -9.95 -13.11 4.54
N GLY A 118 -10.11 -14.13 5.39
CA GLY A 118 -9.98 -15.53 5.00
C GLY A 118 -8.55 -15.94 4.63
N LEU A 119 -7.55 -15.21 5.13
CA LEU A 119 -6.14 -15.40 4.80
C LEU A 119 -5.39 -16.10 5.93
N ASN A 120 -4.37 -16.89 5.56
CA ASN A 120 -3.37 -17.36 6.51
C ASN A 120 -2.49 -16.19 6.94
N ALA A 121 -2.43 -15.94 8.25
CA ALA A 121 -1.75 -14.77 8.78
C ALA A 121 -0.21 -14.91 8.77
N ASP A 122 0.33 -16.12 8.80
CA ASP A 122 1.77 -16.39 8.81
C ASP A 122 2.35 -16.48 7.42
N ARG A 123 1.57 -16.99 6.47
CA ARG A 123 1.95 -17.14 5.07
C ARG A 123 0.76 -16.79 4.17
N PRO A 124 0.42 -15.50 4.05
CA PRO A 124 -0.70 -15.09 3.23
C PRO A 124 -0.41 -15.40 1.76
N ASP A 125 -1.38 -16.05 1.11
CA ASP A 125 -1.33 -16.39 -0.31
C ASP A 125 -1.52 -15.13 -1.16
N GLY A 126 -0.61 -14.90 -2.12
CA GLY A 126 -0.57 -13.67 -2.92
C GLY A 126 -1.81 -13.46 -3.78
N ASP A 127 -2.40 -14.53 -4.29
CA ASP A 127 -3.62 -14.49 -5.11
C ASP A 127 -4.86 -14.23 -4.25
N ALA A 128 -4.94 -14.87 -3.08
CA ALA A 128 -5.98 -14.64 -2.09
C ALA A 128 -5.94 -13.20 -1.53
N MET A 129 -4.75 -12.61 -1.39
CA MET A 129 -4.61 -11.20 -0.98
C MET A 129 -5.27 -10.24 -1.98
N ILE A 130 -5.27 -10.54 -3.28
CA ILE A 130 -5.98 -9.72 -4.28
C ILE A 130 -7.48 -9.83 -4.05
N THR A 131 -8.00 -11.06 -4.00
CA THR A 131 -9.45 -11.31 -3.95
C THR A 131 -10.10 -10.96 -2.61
N SER A 132 -9.39 -11.13 -1.49
CA SER A 132 -9.92 -10.93 -0.13
C SER A 132 -10.40 -9.52 0.19
N VAL A 133 -9.92 -8.51 -0.54
CA VAL A 133 -10.29 -7.09 -0.36
C VAL A 133 -11.28 -6.57 -1.41
N ALA A 134 -11.67 -7.40 -2.39
CA ALA A 134 -12.57 -7.01 -3.47
C ALA A 134 -13.91 -6.48 -2.94
N ASP A 135 -14.54 -7.18 -1.99
CA ASP A 135 -15.81 -6.75 -1.37
C ASP A 135 -15.69 -5.42 -0.63
N ARG A 136 -14.52 -5.12 -0.06
CA ARG A 136 -14.27 -3.85 0.64
C ARG A 136 -14.10 -2.72 -0.36
N ALA A 137 -13.42 -2.99 -1.47
CA ALA A 137 -13.29 -2.03 -2.55
C ALA A 137 -14.65 -1.70 -3.17
N THR A 138 -15.49 -2.69 -3.46
CA THR A 138 -16.81 -2.49 -4.07
C THR A 138 -17.82 -1.83 -3.10
N LYS A 139 -17.69 -2.07 -1.79
CA LYS A 139 -18.43 -1.31 -0.76
C LYS A 139 -18.02 0.15 -0.67
N TRP A 140 -16.74 0.45 -0.92
CA TRP A 140 -16.24 1.83 -0.95
C TRP A 140 -16.72 2.58 -2.21
N LYS A 141 -16.55 2.00 -3.40
CA LYS A 141 -17.14 2.49 -4.65
C LYS A 141 -17.66 1.29 -5.46
N LYS A 142 -18.91 1.34 -5.89
CA LYS A 142 -19.57 0.22 -6.59
C LYS A 142 -18.89 -0.18 -7.90
N ASP A 143 -18.23 0.78 -8.57
CA ASP A 143 -17.49 0.57 -9.81
C ASP A 143 -16.03 0.15 -9.59
N ALA A 144 -15.60 -0.04 -8.34
CA ALA A 144 -14.20 -0.34 -8.05
C ALA A 144 -13.78 -1.72 -8.54
N TYR A 145 -12.59 -1.80 -9.13
CA TYR A 145 -11.98 -3.06 -9.55
C TYR A 145 -10.46 -3.08 -9.31
N PHE A 146 -9.90 -4.29 -9.33
CA PHE A 146 -8.47 -4.53 -9.13
C PHE A 146 -7.65 -3.80 -10.20
N TRP A 147 -6.66 -3.05 -9.77
CA TRP A 147 -5.83 -2.24 -10.66
C TRP A 147 -4.39 -2.69 -10.67
N SER A 148 -3.79 -2.83 -9.50
CA SER A 148 -2.36 -3.12 -9.41
C SER A 148 -2.02 -3.88 -8.14
N VAL A 149 -0.87 -4.53 -8.18
CA VAL A 149 -0.28 -5.22 -7.04
C VAL A 149 1.22 -4.98 -7.00
N ASN A 150 1.77 -4.90 -5.81
CA ASN A 150 3.20 -4.77 -5.60
C ASN A 150 3.61 -5.52 -4.33
N TYR A 151 4.15 -6.71 -4.51
CA TYR A 151 4.66 -7.56 -3.44
C TYR A 151 6.18 -7.56 -3.47
N GLN A 152 6.81 -7.09 -2.40
CA GLN A 152 8.27 -6.95 -2.35
C GLN A 152 9.01 -8.28 -2.19
N ALA A 153 8.34 -9.29 -1.64
CA ALA A 153 8.94 -10.59 -1.39
C ALA A 153 7.89 -11.70 -1.48
N VAL A 154 7.88 -12.41 -2.59
CA VAL A 154 7.04 -13.59 -2.86
C VAL A 154 7.92 -14.83 -2.86
N ARG A 155 7.52 -15.84 -2.11
CA ARG A 155 8.22 -17.12 -1.97
C ARG A 155 7.85 -18.07 -3.12
N SER A 156 8.61 -19.16 -3.23
CA SER A 156 8.42 -20.18 -4.27
C SER A 156 7.07 -20.89 -4.25
N ASP A 157 6.30 -20.78 -3.17
CA ASP A 157 4.97 -21.36 -2.99
C ASP A 157 3.82 -20.38 -3.25
N GLY A 158 4.13 -19.14 -3.68
CA GLY A 158 3.15 -18.08 -3.93
C GLY A 158 2.77 -17.27 -2.68
N THR A 159 3.35 -17.58 -1.51
CA THR A 159 3.07 -16.83 -0.27
C THR A 159 3.93 -15.57 -0.17
N VAL A 160 3.38 -14.52 0.43
CA VAL A 160 4.02 -13.20 0.49
C VAL A 160 4.62 -12.94 1.87
N ASP A 161 5.86 -12.46 1.91
CA ASP A 161 6.47 -11.88 3.10
C ASP A 161 6.04 -10.42 3.27
N VAL A 162 4.95 -10.22 4.00
CA VAL A 162 4.34 -8.91 4.22
C VAL A 162 5.21 -7.96 5.06
N GLU A 163 6.23 -8.46 5.75
CA GLU A 163 7.18 -7.61 6.48
C GLU A 163 8.06 -6.78 5.54
N LYS A 164 8.26 -7.27 4.31
CA LYS A 164 9.01 -6.56 3.27
C LYS A 164 8.15 -5.57 2.50
N GLY A 165 6.84 -5.62 2.68
CA GLY A 165 5.87 -4.75 2.05
C GLY A 165 5.05 -5.48 0.98
N ALA A 166 3.72 -5.31 1.09
CA ALA A 166 2.78 -5.84 0.12
C ALA A 166 1.59 -4.89 -0.01
N GLU A 167 1.23 -4.55 -1.25
CA GLU A 167 0.15 -3.62 -1.55
C GLU A 167 -0.71 -4.15 -2.69
N VAL A 168 -2.03 -4.07 -2.52
CA VAL A 168 -3.02 -4.27 -3.59
C VAL A 168 -3.79 -2.97 -3.76
N GLN A 169 -4.02 -2.54 -5.00
CA GLN A 169 -4.78 -1.33 -5.29
C GLN A 169 -6.04 -1.62 -6.08
N TYR A 170 -7.10 -0.88 -5.74
CA TYR A 170 -8.34 -0.82 -6.48
C TYR A 170 -8.60 0.62 -6.88
N ILE A 171 -9.17 0.82 -8.06
CA ILE A 171 -9.54 2.15 -8.56
C ILE A 171 -11.03 2.25 -8.78
N SER A 172 -11.57 3.46 -8.73
CA SER A 172 -12.92 3.78 -9.21
C SER A 172 -12.81 4.47 -10.58
N PRO A 173 -13.14 3.78 -11.70
CA PRO A 173 -13.02 4.34 -13.05
C PRO A 173 -13.84 5.62 -13.21
N SER A 174 -15.05 5.69 -12.65
CA SER A 174 -15.90 6.89 -12.72
C SER A 174 -15.29 8.12 -12.03
N ARG A 175 -14.30 7.92 -11.15
CA ARG A 175 -13.58 8.97 -10.44
C ARG A 175 -12.27 9.33 -11.13
N VAL A 176 -11.40 8.36 -11.43
CA VAL A 176 -10.06 8.64 -12.01
C VAL A 176 -10.10 9.37 -13.35
N VAL A 177 -11.19 9.22 -14.11
CA VAL A 177 -11.40 9.90 -15.41
C VAL A 177 -11.94 11.33 -15.28
N LYS A 178 -12.18 11.83 -14.06
CA LYS A 178 -12.72 13.18 -13.87
C LYS A 178 -11.66 14.23 -14.15
N LYS A 179 -12.05 15.34 -14.79
CA LYS A 179 -11.14 16.46 -15.13
C LYS A 179 -10.68 17.26 -13.93
N SER A 180 -11.56 17.48 -12.94
CA SER A 180 -11.20 18.24 -11.74
C SER A 180 -10.46 17.35 -10.75
N LYS A 181 -9.40 17.87 -10.13
CA LYS A 181 -8.66 17.15 -9.08
C LYS A 181 -9.58 16.77 -7.91
N LYS A 182 -10.47 17.69 -7.53
CA LYS A 182 -11.45 17.49 -6.45
C LYS A 182 -12.37 16.30 -6.70
N ASP A 183 -12.80 16.08 -7.94
CA ASP A 183 -13.66 14.94 -8.26
C ASP A 183 -12.90 13.61 -8.31
N ARG A 184 -11.58 13.68 -8.55
CA ARG A 184 -10.63 12.55 -8.46
C ARG A 184 -10.16 12.28 -7.03
N GLU A 185 -10.57 13.10 -6.05
CA GLU A 185 -10.27 12.78 -4.65
C GLU A 185 -10.87 11.42 -4.31
N ASP A 186 -10.09 10.59 -3.60
CA ASP A 186 -10.54 9.26 -3.21
C ASP A 186 -10.95 8.42 -4.43
N SER A 187 -10.12 8.43 -5.48
CA SER A 187 -10.32 7.63 -6.69
C SER A 187 -9.57 6.31 -6.67
N ILE A 188 -8.59 6.16 -5.78
CA ILE A 188 -7.74 4.98 -5.62
C ILE A 188 -7.74 4.56 -4.15
N ARG A 189 -7.97 3.28 -3.89
CA ARG A 189 -7.89 2.70 -2.56
C ARG A 189 -6.78 1.66 -2.52
N LYS A 190 -5.92 1.80 -1.51
CA LYS A 190 -4.77 0.93 -1.30
C LYS A 190 -5.01 0.05 -0.10
N PHE A 191 -4.69 -1.23 -0.25
CA PHE A 191 -4.71 -2.22 0.80
C PHE A 191 -3.25 -2.60 1.08
N ALA A 192 -2.66 -1.99 2.09
CA ALA A 192 -1.30 -2.24 2.51
C ALA A 192 -1.31 -3.35 3.57
N TYR A 193 -0.65 -4.47 3.27
CA TYR A 193 -0.57 -5.61 4.16
C TYR A 193 0.69 -5.54 5.03
N SER A 194 0.51 -5.90 6.30
CA SER A 194 1.56 -5.96 7.31
C SER A 194 1.31 -7.15 8.23
N GLN A 195 2.20 -7.40 9.19
CA GLN A 195 2.01 -8.44 10.22
C GLN A 195 0.65 -8.36 10.96
N ASN A 196 0.00 -7.18 10.99
CA ASN A 196 -1.26 -6.94 11.68
C ASN A 196 -2.51 -7.04 10.78
N GLY A 197 -2.35 -7.49 9.52
CA GLY A 197 -3.43 -7.55 8.53
C GLY A 197 -3.34 -6.43 7.49
N ALA A 198 -4.47 -6.13 6.85
CA ALA A 198 -4.57 -5.11 5.81
C ALA A 198 -5.02 -3.76 6.39
N ASP A 199 -4.25 -2.71 6.13
CA ASP A 199 -4.62 -1.32 6.34
C ASP A 199 -5.11 -0.71 5.03
N TYR A 200 -6.30 -0.13 5.05
CA TYR A 200 -6.91 0.58 3.92
C TYR A 200 -7.43 1.96 4.29
N SER A 201 -6.85 2.55 5.34
CA SER A 201 -7.11 3.94 5.75
C SER A 201 -6.60 4.95 4.72
N LYS A 202 -5.59 4.57 3.93
CA LYS A 202 -5.01 5.43 2.90
C LYS A 202 -5.85 5.43 1.63
N GLN A 203 -6.38 6.60 1.31
CA GLN A 203 -7.01 6.92 0.03
C GLN A 203 -6.08 7.80 -0.78
N TRP A 204 -6.05 7.56 -2.08
CA TRP A 204 -5.16 8.26 -3.01
C TRP A 204 -5.98 8.87 -4.14
N ASP A 205 -5.49 10.00 -4.62
CA ASP A 205 -6.10 10.72 -5.72
C ASP A 205 -5.30 10.41 -6.98
N ALA A 206 -5.98 10.17 -8.10
CA ALA A 206 -5.34 10.25 -9.38
C ALA A 206 -4.86 11.70 -9.60
N ILE A 207 -3.54 11.90 -9.64
CA ILE A 207 -2.92 13.24 -9.75
C ILE A 207 -3.44 13.94 -11.00
N ASN A 208 -3.46 13.21 -12.12
CA ASN A 208 -3.96 13.65 -13.42
C ASN A 208 -5.22 12.87 -13.81
N GLU A 209 -6.00 13.42 -14.74
CA GLU A 209 -7.07 12.69 -15.41
C GLU A 209 -6.49 11.47 -16.12
N TRP A 210 -7.08 10.30 -15.85
CA TRP A 210 -6.76 9.08 -16.60
C TRP A 210 -7.71 8.94 -17.78
N LYS A 211 -7.20 8.43 -18.91
CA LYS A 211 -7.97 8.21 -20.14
C LYS A 211 -7.97 6.72 -20.47
N ASN A 212 -9.04 6.24 -21.11
CA ASN A 212 -9.18 4.86 -21.56
C ASN A 212 -8.88 3.84 -20.45
N VAL A 213 -9.46 4.08 -19.27
CA VAL A 213 -9.23 3.25 -18.08
C VAL A 213 -10.05 1.98 -18.21
N GLU A 214 -9.44 0.97 -18.80
CA GLU A 214 -10.04 -0.35 -19.00
C GLU A 214 -9.78 -1.25 -17.79
N LYS A 215 -10.78 -2.07 -17.46
CA LYS A 215 -10.66 -3.02 -16.36
C LYS A 215 -9.66 -4.12 -16.74
N PRO A 216 -8.59 -4.34 -15.95
CA PRO A 216 -7.72 -5.49 -16.17
C PRO A 216 -8.51 -6.79 -16.13
N GLU A 217 -8.16 -7.69 -17.03
CA GLU A 217 -8.64 -9.08 -16.98
C GLU A 217 -8.12 -9.76 -15.71
N ALA A 218 -8.85 -10.76 -15.23
CA ALA A 218 -8.32 -11.57 -14.14
C ALA A 218 -7.12 -12.36 -14.66
N PRO A 219 -6.03 -12.48 -13.88
CA PRO A 219 -4.89 -13.31 -14.27
C PRO A 219 -5.33 -14.78 -14.43
N GLU A 220 -5.10 -15.36 -15.61
CA GLU A 220 -5.16 -16.82 -15.81
C GLU A 220 -3.88 -17.47 -15.27
N CYS A 221 -2.75 -16.76 -15.39
CA CYS A 221 -1.49 -17.05 -14.72
C CYS A 221 -1.48 -16.41 -13.33
N THR A 222 -1.79 -17.20 -12.31
CA THR A 222 -1.76 -16.74 -10.91
C THR A 222 -0.33 -16.51 -10.43
N ILE A 223 -0.17 -15.82 -9.30
CA ILE A 223 1.14 -15.65 -8.64
C ILE A 223 1.70 -17.01 -8.23
N LYS A 224 0.85 -17.93 -7.79
CA LYS A 224 1.23 -19.30 -7.48
C LYS A 224 1.72 -20.07 -8.72
N ASP A 225 1.04 -19.95 -9.86
CA ASP A 225 1.47 -20.59 -11.10
C ASP A 225 2.81 -20.01 -11.60
N LEU A 226 2.94 -18.69 -11.54
CA LEU A 226 4.17 -17.99 -11.91
C LEU A 226 5.34 -18.44 -11.03
N THR A 227 5.20 -18.39 -9.70
CA THR A 227 6.25 -18.82 -8.77
C THR A 227 6.59 -20.30 -8.93
N GLY A 228 5.61 -21.15 -9.26
CA GLY A 228 5.84 -22.54 -9.65
C GLY A 228 6.76 -22.69 -10.87
N LYS A 229 6.65 -21.82 -11.89
CA LYS A 229 7.58 -21.79 -13.02
C LYS A 229 8.96 -21.27 -12.61
N LEU A 230 9.02 -20.21 -11.81
CA LEU A 230 10.26 -19.59 -11.34
C LEU A 230 11.12 -20.51 -10.46
N GLN A 231 10.55 -21.59 -9.92
CA GLN A 231 11.35 -22.62 -9.22
C GLN A 231 12.45 -23.20 -10.12
N LYS A 232 12.18 -23.34 -11.43
CA LYS A 232 13.19 -23.79 -12.41
C LYS A 232 14.31 -22.76 -12.61
N ASP A 233 14.00 -21.49 -12.36
CA ASP A 233 14.94 -20.36 -12.42
C ASP A 233 15.65 -20.15 -11.07
N GLY A 234 15.47 -21.06 -10.11
CA GLY A 234 16.18 -21.05 -8.82
C GLY A 234 15.44 -20.36 -7.68
N LEU A 235 14.16 -19.98 -7.84
CA LEU A 235 13.32 -19.50 -6.74
C LEU A 235 12.90 -20.69 -5.87
N THR A 236 13.73 -21.05 -4.89
CA THR A 236 13.49 -22.19 -3.99
C THR A 236 13.86 -21.84 -2.55
N GLY A 237 13.40 -22.67 -1.61
CA GLY A 237 13.73 -22.52 -0.18
C GLY A 237 13.19 -21.22 0.41
N ASP A 238 14.09 -20.41 0.96
CA ASP A 238 13.81 -19.12 1.61
C ASP A 238 13.93 -17.92 0.66
N LYS A 239 14.32 -18.14 -0.60
CA LYS A 239 14.47 -17.09 -1.61
C LYS A 239 13.14 -16.44 -1.95
N THR A 240 13.21 -15.16 -2.31
CA THR A 240 12.04 -14.36 -2.65
C THR A 240 12.31 -13.47 -3.85
N VAL A 241 11.27 -13.23 -4.63
CA VAL A 241 11.25 -12.23 -5.72
C VAL A 241 10.22 -11.17 -5.43
N ARG A 242 10.44 -9.95 -5.93
CA ARG A 242 9.40 -8.95 -6.07
C ARG A 242 8.52 -9.30 -7.26
N ILE A 243 7.20 -9.26 -7.08
CA ILE A 243 6.23 -9.43 -8.15
C ILE A 243 5.30 -8.22 -8.13
N SER A 244 5.15 -7.57 -9.27
CA SER A 244 4.24 -6.43 -9.43
C SER A 244 3.54 -6.43 -10.77
N PHE A 245 2.35 -5.85 -10.78
CA PHE A 245 1.60 -5.51 -11.99
C PHE A 245 1.04 -4.11 -11.80
N ASP A 246 1.25 -3.24 -12.79
CA ASP A 246 0.65 -1.91 -12.84
C ASP A 246 0.33 -1.55 -14.30
N PRO A 247 -0.95 -1.56 -14.70
CA PRO A 247 -1.36 -1.32 -16.08
C PRO A 247 -1.05 0.11 -16.55
N GLN A 248 -0.75 1.04 -15.63
CA GLN A 248 -0.30 2.39 -16.02
C GLN A 248 1.10 2.36 -16.63
N PHE A 249 1.94 1.39 -16.27
CA PHE A 249 3.31 1.24 -16.76
C PHE A 249 3.47 0.07 -17.74
N ASP A 250 2.57 -0.91 -17.73
CA ASP A 250 2.44 -1.96 -18.75
C ASP A 250 1.51 -1.52 -19.89
N TRP A 251 1.90 -0.47 -20.60
CA TRP A 251 1.17 0.13 -21.72
C TRP A 251 1.08 -0.77 -22.98
N LYS A 252 1.58 -2.01 -22.91
CA LYS A 252 1.47 -2.97 -24.01
C LYS A 252 0.06 -3.58 -24.01
N SER A 253 -0.35 -4.14 -25.15
CA SER A 253 -1.62 -4.86 -25.31
C SER A 253 -1.80 -6.08 -24.40
N GLU A 254 -0.78 -6.42 -23.60
CA GLU A 254 -0.75 -7.60 -22.74
C GLU A 254 -0.47 -7.18 -21.29
N GLN A 255 -1.22 -7.76 -20.35
CA GLN A 255 -1.00 -7.59 -18.92
C GLN A 255 0.15 -8.49 -18.47
N LEU A 256 1.16 -7.91 -17.84
CA LEU A 256 2.40 -8.61 -17.51
C LEU A 256 2.68 -8.56 -15.99
N TRP A 257 3.12 -9.69 -15.45
CA TRP A 257 3.81 -9.73 -14.18
C TRP A 257 5.25 -9.25 -14.37
N HIS A 258 5.65 -8.19 -13.69
CA HIS A 258 7.06 -7.81 -13.58
C HIS A 258 7.67 -8.50 -12.37
N VAL A 259 8.69 -9.32 -12.60
CA VAL A 259 9.41 -10.10 -11.59
C VAL A 259 10.83 -9.59 -11.47
N ILE A 260 11.23 -9.19 -10.26
CA ILE A 260 12.59 -8.75 -9.95
C ILE A 260 13.13 -9.54 -8.75
N GLY A 261 14.29 -10.16 -8.90
CA GLY A 261 15.00 -10.86 -7.84
C GLY A 261 16.50 -10.62 -7.93
N THR A 262 17.18 -10.59 -6.79
CA THR A 262 18.66 -10.59 -6.72
C THR A 262 19.22 -11.99 -6.50
N ASP A 263 18.44 -12.88 -5.88
CA ASP A 263 18.74 -14.29 -5.75
C ASP A 263 17.43 -15.12 -5.73
N PRO A 264 17.07 -15.81 -6.82
CA PRO A 264 17.79 -15.82 -8.11
C PRO A 264 17.80 -14.44 -8.78
N GLN A 265 18.83 -14.18 -9.60
CA GLN A 265 18.90 -12.94 -10.38
C GLN A 265 17.86 -12.99 -11.51
N ILE A 266 16.78 -12.22 -11.37
CA ILE A 266 15.68 -12.14 -12.32
C ILE A 266 15.32 -10.67 -12.50
N ASP A 267 15.18 -10.23 -13.74
CA ASP A 267 14.48 -8.99 -14.10
C ASP A 267 13.78 -9.28 -15.43
N ALA A 268 12.51 -9.67 -15.33
CA ALA A 268 11.79 -10.25 -16.44
C ALA A 268 10.29 -9.95 -16.34
N ARG A 269 9.62 -9.94 -17.49
CA ARG A 269 8.17 -9.81 -17.59
C ARG A 269 7.55 -11.13 -18.03
N TYR A 270 6.44 -11.50 -17.40
CA TYR A 270 5.71 -12.74 -17.68
C TYR A 270 4.26 -12.44 -18.01
N SER A 271 3.69 -13.13 -18.99
CA SER A 271 2.27 -12.96 -19.33
C SER A 271 1.36 -13.35 -18.15
N MET A 272 0.43 -12.47 -17.78
CA MET A 272 -0.64 -12.78 -16.83
C MET A 272 -1.66 -13.79 -17.39
N LYS A 273 -1.54 -14.17 -18.66
CA LYS A 273 -2.37 -15.20 -19.29
C LYS A 273 -1.70 -16.58 -19.29
N THR A 274 -0.45 -16.66 -19.73
CA THR A 274 0.22 -17.95 -19.99
C THR A 274 1.36 -18.27 -19.01
N CYS A 275 1.74 -17.34 -18.14
CA CYS A 275 2.98 -17.35 -17.37
C CYS A 275 4.25 -17.51 -18.24
N GLU A 276 4.18 -17.22 -19.54
CA GLU A 276 5.37 -17.28 -20.40
C GLU A 276 6.17 -15.99 -20.25
N LYS A 277 7.50 -16.12 -20.26
CA LYS A 277 8.40 -14.97 -20.24
C LYS A 277 8.29 -14.22 -21.56
N VAL A 278 8.06 -12.92 -21.49
CA VAL A 278 7.90 -12.02 -22.64
C VAL A 278 9.16 -11.17 -22.86
N GLU A 279 9.78 -10.70 -21.78
CA GLU A 279 11.02 -9.91 -21.79
C GLU A 279 11.96 -10.35 -20.67
#